data_AF-A0A1Y5DKG1-F1
#
_entry.id   AF-A0A1Y5DKG1-F1
#
_cell.length_a   1.000
_cell.length_b   1.000
_cell.length_c   1.000
_cell.angle_alpha   90.00
_cell.angle_beta   90.00
_cell.angle_gamma   90.00
#
_symmetry.space_group_name_H-M   'P 1'
#
loop_
_entity.id
_entity.type
_entity.pdbx_description
1 polymer ?
#
loop_
_entity_poly.entity_id
_entity_poly.type
_entity_poly.pdbx_seq_one_letter_code
_entity_poly.pdbx_strand_id
1 'polypeptide(L)'
;MTIEDHIKEQFDHKQIIENLAKYELYYQISLSHIVSESEFDVKSTYKKINTLSLDIDPETVFYTIISIIRHFEDTSTFEKNYLVELQKHATIHALEDYVKKDKELLNPETFLASVVEKVNDGTFFTDTMQKQFDSEYKISVNRWQNIIAEELSFEIKSKALGIL
;
A
#
# COMPACT_ATOMS: atom_id res chain seq x y z
N MET A 1 -7.01 -22.72 4.51
CA MET A 1 -6.09 -22.41 5.61
C MET A 1 -6.85 -21.62 6.66
N THR A 2 -6.41 -21.56 7.92
CA THR A 2 -7.05 -20.68 8.92
C THR A 2 -6.56 -19.24 8.76
N ILE A 3 -7.26 -18.27 9.39
CA ILE A 3 -6.78 -16.86 9.48
C ILE A 3 -5.38 -16.81 10.12
N GLU A 4 -5.16 -17.60 11.18
CA GLU A 4 -3.87 -17.71 11.84
C GLU A 4 -2.78 -18.23 10.89
N ASP A 5 -3.09 -19.23 10.07
CA ASP A 5 -2.13 -19.77 9.09
C ASP A 5 -1.74 -18.72 8.05
N HIS A 6 -2.70 -17.92 7.57
CA HIS A 6 -2.41 -16.83 6.63
C HIS A 6 -1.58 -15.72 7.26
N ILE A 7 -1.83 -15.37 8.54
CA ILE A 7 -0.96 -14.43 9.25
C ILE A 7 0.45 -15.02 9.38
N LYS A 8 0.59 -16.29 9.74
CA LYS A 8 1.92 -16.93 9.84
C LYS A 8 2.68 -16.86 8.52
N GLU A 9 2.02 -17.11 7.40
CA GLU A 9 2.60 -17.08 6.07
C GLU A 9 2.96 -15.65 5.64
N GLN A 10 2.02 -14.70 5.73
CA GLN A 10 2.24 -13.32 5.30
C GLN A 10 3.28 -12.57 6.14
N PHE A 11 3.57 -13.07 7.34
CA PHE A 11 4.61 -12.57 8.23
C PHE A 11 5.88 -13.43 8.27
N ASP A 12 6.07 -14.35 7.32
CA ASP A 12 7.40 -14.93 7.09
C ASP A 12 8.35 -13.89 6.50
N HIS A 13 9.65 -14.01 6.77
CA HIS A 13 10.67 -13.03 6.37
C HIS A 13 10.55 -12.60 4.89
N LYS A 14 10.41 -13.58 3.99
CA LYS A 14 10.22 -13.33 2.56
C LYS A 14 8.92 -12.54 2.29
N GLN A 15 7.82 -12.92 2.93
CA GLN A 15 6.52 -12.28 2.69
C GLN A 15 6.43 -10.90 3.32
N ILE A 16 7.09 -10.64 4.45
CA ILE A 16 7.27 -9.29 5.02
C ILE A 16 7.89 -8.37 3.98
N ILE A 17 9.00 -8.81 3.38
CA ILE A 17 9.71 -8.04 2.34
C ILE A 17 8.82 -7.83 1.11
N GLU A 18 8.18 -8.88 0.61
CA GLU A 18 7.30 -8.75 -0.55
C GLU A 18 6.10 -7.84 -0.29
N ASN A 19 5.50 -7.93 0.89
CA ASN A 19 4.35 -7.13 1.29
C ASN A 19 4.72 -5.65 1.44
N LEU A 20 5.86 -5.35 2.09
CA LEU A 20 6.38 -3.98 2.17
C LEU A 20 6.67 -3.42 0.77
N ALA A 21 7.32 -4.20 -0.10
CA ALA A 21 7.64 -3.77 -1.46
C ALA A 21 6.38 -3.51 -2.31
N LYS A 22 5.39 -4.41 -2.25
CA LYS A 22 4.10 -4.28 -2.96
C LYS A 22 3.35 -3.04 -2.46
N TYR A 23 3.15 -2.96 -1.14
CA TYR A 23 2.40 -1.87 -0.53
C TYR A 23 3.04 -0.53 -0.84
N GLU A 24 4.37 -0.45 -0.75
CA GLU A 24 5.08 0.78 -1.04
C GLU A 24 4.92 1.23 -2.49
N LEU A 25 5.06 0.32 -3.45
CA LEU A 25 4.88 0.67 -4.86
C LEU A 25 3.45 1.07 -5.16
N TYR A 26 2.45 0.36 -4.63
CA TYR A 26 1.05 0.74 -4.81
C TYR A 26 0.79 2.14 -4.23
N TYR A 27 1.30 2.44 -3.04
CA TYR A 27 1.19 3.75 -2.44
C TYR A 27 1.87 4.83 -3.30
N GLN A 28 3.13 4.65 -3.69
CA GLN A 28 3.90 5.68 -4.41
C GLN A 28 3.34 5.95 -5.82
N ILE A 29 2.95 4.89 -6.54
CA ILE A 29 2.33 5.02 -7.86
C ILE A 29 0.96 5.69 -7.75
N SER A 30 0.15 5.30 -6.76
CA SER A 30 -1.14 5.93 -6.50
C SER A 30 -0.98 7.40 -6.14
N LEU A 31 -0.04 7.72 -5.25
CA LEU A 31 0.24 9.08 -4.83
C LEU A 31 0.65 9.95 -6.01
N SER A 32 1.58 9.46 -6.85
CA SER A 32 2.00 10.17 -8.06
C SER A 32 0.82 10.45 -8.99
N HIS A 33 -0.08 9.48 -9.16
CA HIS A 33 -1.27 9.65 -9.98
C HIS A 33 -2.24 10.69 -9.38
N ILE A 34 -2.57 10.55 -8.10
CA ILE A 34 -3.47 11.46 -7.35
C ILE A 34 -2.96 12.90 -7.43
N VAL A 35 -1.68 13.13 -7.12
CA VAL A 35 -1.10 14.47 -7.13
C VAL A 35 -1.05 15.03 -8.56
N SER A 36 -0.84 14.19 -9.58
CA SER A 36 -0.86 14.63 -10.98
C SER A 36 -2.23 15.10 -11.45
N GLU A 37 -3.34 14.65 -10.85
CA GLU A 37 -4.69 15.16 -11.18
C GLU A 37 -4.89 16.62 -10.73
N SER A 38 -4.11 17.09 -9.75
CA SER A 38 -4.18 18.45 -9.22
C SER A 38 -3.03 19.38 -9.65
N GLU A 39 -2.03 18.86 -10.38
CA GLU A 39 -0.82 19.59 -10.77
C GLU A 39 -0.69 19.70 -12.30
N PHE A 40 -0.05 20.76 -12.80
CA PHE A 40 -0.03 21.07 -14.24
C PHE A 40 0.98 20.26 -15.03
N ASP A 41 2.07 19.82 -14.39
CA ASP A 41 3.13 19.06 -15.03
C ASP A 41 3.86 18.11 -14.06
N VAL A 42 4.62 17.17 -14.63
CA VAL A 42 5.38 16.15 -13.89
C VAL A 42 6.36 16.76 -12.86
N LYS A 43 6.98 17.90 -13.18
CA LYS A 43 7.93 18.55 -12.27
C LYS A 43 7.21 19.15 -11.07
N SER A 44 6.04 19.76 -11.27
CA SER A 44 5.17 20.23 -10.19
C SER A 44 4.68 19.09 -9.31
N THR A 45 4.28 17.95 -9.89
CA THR A 45 3.91 16.73 -9.14
C THR A 45 5.03 16.27 -8.21
N TYR A 46 6.24 16.05 -8.72
CA TYR A 46 7.36 15.61 -7.88
C TYR A 46 7.73 16.65 -6.83
N LYS A 47 7.68 17.95 -7.16
CA LYS A 47 7.93 19.01 -6.20
C LYS A 47 6.90 18.97 -5.06
N LYS A 48 5.62 18.80 -5.36
CA LYS A 48 4.55 18.72 -4.36
C LYS A 48 4.73 17.50 -3.47
N ILE A 49 4.94 16.31 -4.04
CA ILE A 49 5.19 15.06 -3.28
C ILE A 49 6.36 15.23 -2.29
N ASN A 50 7.51 15.73 -2.77
CA ASN A 50 8.67 15.98 -1.93
C ASN A 50 8.39 17.01 -0.81
N THR A 51 7.61 18.05 -1.12
CA THR A 51 7.23 19.09 -0.16
C THR A 51 6.31 18.53 0.95
N LEU A 52 5.41 17.62 0.59
CA LEU A 52 4.48 17.01 1.53
C LEU A 52 5.14 15.91 2.39
N SER A 53 6.33 15.42 1.99
CA SER A 53 7.11 14.39 2.68
C SER A 53 6.21 13.21 3.08
N LEU A 54 5.64 12.60 2.05
CA LEU A 54 4.69 11.50 2.14
C LEU A 54 5.45 10.18 2.07
N ASP A 55 5.72 9.64 3.26
CA ASP A 55 6.45 8.40 3.46
C ASP A 55 5.57 7.41 4.19
N ILE A 56 5.78 6.14 3.90
CA ILE A 56 5.01 5.04 4.47
C ILE A 56 5.72 4.57 5.72
N ASP A 57 4.95 4.47 6.80
CA ASP A 57 5.39 3.81 8.02
C ASP A 57 5.19 2.28 7.90
N PRO A 58 6.26 1.46 8.00
CA PRO A 58 6.16 0.00 7.94
C PRO A 58 5.21 -0.61 8.98
N GLU A 59 5.10 0.00 10.16
CA GLU A 59 4.18 -0.50 11.20
C GLU A 59 2.72 -0.38 10.72
N THR A 60 2.36 0.73 10.09
CA THR A 60 1.04 0.93 9.45
C THR A 60 0.76 -0.13 8.38
N VAL A 61 1.78 -0.53 7.60
CA VAL A 61 1.65 -1.60 6.60
C VAL A 61 1.30 -2.93 7.27
N PHE A 62 1.98 -3.29 8.36
CA PHE A 62 1.74 -4.55 9.07
C PHE A 62 0.34 -4.60 9.69
N TYR A 63 -0.12 -3.53 10.32
CA TYR A 63 -1.51 -3.48 10.82
C TYR A 63 -2.53 -3.60 9.69
N THR A 64 -2.25 -3.00 8.54
CA THR A 64 -3.11 -3.11 7.36
C THR A 64 -3.21 -4.55 6.87
N ILE A 65 -2.09 -5.27 6.77
CA ILE A 65 -2.07 -6.69 6.39
C ILE A 65 -2.91 -7.52 7.36
N ILE A 66 -2.75 -7.33 8.68
CA ILE A 66 -3.56 -8.04 9.68
C ILE A 66 -5.04 -7.73 9.49
N SER A 67 -5.39 -6.45 9.27
CA SER A 67 -6.77 -6.03 9.02
C SER A 67 -7.34 -6.73 7.80
N ILE A 68 -6.63 -6.71 6.66
CA ILE A 68 -7.05 -7.37 5.42
C ILE A 68 -7.31 -8.86 5.67
N ILE A 69 -6.37 -9.57 6.30
CA ILE A 69 -6.48 -11.01 6.52
C ILE A 69 -7.71 -11.35 7.39
N ARG A 70 -7.98 -10.55 8.41
CA ARG A 70 -9.11 -10.77 9.34
C ARG A 70 -10.49 -10.54 8.74
N HIS A 71 -10.58 -9.78 7.64
CA HIS A 71 -11.85 -9.51 6.98
C HIS A 71 -12.23 -10.55 5.91
N PHE A 72 -11.36 -11.54 5.65
CA PHE A 72 -11.74 -12.65 4.78
C PHE A 72 -12.68 -13.62 5.48
N GLU A 73 -13.93 -13.70 5.00
CA GLU A 73 -14.93 -14.68 5.44
C GLU A 73 -14.64 -16.10 4.92
N ASP A 74 -14.01 -16.21 3.74
CA ASP A 74 -13.57 -17.45 3.12
C ASP A 74 -12.13 -17.32 2.59
N THR A 75 -11.31 -18.32 2.87
CA THR A 75 -9.90 -18.36 2.48
C THR A 75 -9.67 -19.04 1.12
N SER A 76 -10.72 -19.60 0.49
CA SER A 76 -10.62 -20.27 -0.80
C SER A 76 -10.13 -19.37 -1.95
N THR A 77 -10.32 -18.05 -1.81
CA THR A 77 -9.93 -17.03 -2.80
C THR A 77 -8.87 -16.05 -2.26
N PHE A 78 -8.25 -16.39 -1.13
CA PHE A 78 -7.35 -15.51 -0.38
C PHE A 78 -6.27 -14.90 -1.27
N GLU A 79 -5.47 -15.71 -1.96
CA GLU A 79 -4.34 -15.24 -2.79
C GLU A 79 -4.74 -14.15 -3.80
N LYS A 80 -5.83 -14.38 -4.54
CA LYS A 80 -6.30 -13.43 -5.55
C LYS A 80 -6.82 -12.13 -4.91
N ASN A 81 -7.59 -12.26 -3.84
CA ASN A 81 -8.25 -11.10 -3.24
C ASN A 81 -7.30 -10.31 -2.35
N TYR A 82 -6.33 -10.96 -1.72
CA TYR A 82 -5.35 -10.34 -0.84
C TYR A 82 -4.56 -9.24 -1.57
N LEU A 83 -4.07 -9.53 -2.78
CA LEU A 83 -3.31 -8.53 -3.55
C LEU A 83 -4.18 -7.33 -3.96
N VAL A 84 -5.43 -7.59 -4.32
CA VAL A 84 -6.40 -6.53 -4.66
C VAL A 84 -6.67 -5.65 -3.44
N GLU A 85 -6.92 -6.25 -2.28
CA GLU A 85 -7.14 -5.50 -1.05
C GLU A 85 -5.87 -4.75 -0.61
N LEU A 86 -4.69 -5.35 -0.75
CA LEU A 86 -3.41 -4.67 -0.48
C LEU A 86 -3.23 -3.43 -1.35
N GLN A 87 -3.53 -3.53 -2.64
CA GLN A 87 -3.50 -2.40 -3.57
C GLN A 87 -4.50 -1.31 -3.16
N LYS A 88 -5.78 -1.68 -2.93
CA LYS A 88 -6.81 -0.73 -2.53
C LYS A 88 -6.42 0.03 -1.27
N HIS A 89 -6.00 -0.69 -0.24
CA HIS A 89 -5.61 -0.08 1.03
C HIS A 89 -4.40 0.85 0.88
N ALA A 90 -3.39 0.48 0.09
CA ALA A 90 -2.25 1.35 -0.19
C ALA A 90 -2.66 2.63 -0.96
N THR A 91 -3.58 2.50 -1.91
CA THR A 91 -4.14 3.65 -2.64
C THR A 91 -4.94 4.58 -1.74
N ILE A 92 -5.83 4.04 -0.89
CA ILE A 92 -6.60 4.83 0.07
C ILE A 92 -5.67 5.54 1.05
N HIS A 93 -4.65 4.85 1.55
CA HIS A 93 -3.64 5.46 2.42
C HIS A 93 -2.94 6.65 1.73
N ALA A 94 -2.47 6.48 0.49
CA ALA A 94 -1.86 7.57 -0.28
C ALA A 94 -2.81 8.78 -0.46
N LEU A 95 -4.09 8.50 -0.72
CA LEU A 95 -5.12 9.53 -0.87
C LEU A 95 -5.39 10.27 0.44
N GLU A 96 -5.56 9.55 1.55
CA GLU A 96 -5.80 10.14 2.87
C GLU A 96 -4.63 11.02 3.31
N ASP A 97 -3.40 10.54 3.09
CA ASP A 97 -2.19 11.29 3.36
C ASP A 97 -2.12 12.59 2.55
N TYR A 98 -2.41 12.50 1.25
CA TYR A 98 -2.43 13.66 0.38
C TYR A 98 -3.48 14.69 0.82
N VAL A 99 -4.74 14.25 0.98
CA VAL A 99 -5.86 15.11 1.40
C VAL A 99 -5.60 15.76 2.75
N LYS A 100 -4.99 15.03 3.69
CA LYS A 100 -4.68 15.53 5.03
C LYS A 100 -3.56 16.58 5.02
N LYS A 101 -2.52 16.37 4.20
CA LYS A 101 -1.32 17.23 4.19
C LYS A 101 -1.42 18.41 3.22
N ASP A 102 -2.13 18.29 2.10
CA ASP A 102 -2.29 19.41 1.17
C ASP A 102 -3.37 20.40 1.65
N LYS A 103 -2.91 21.54 2.18
CA LYS A 103 -3.79 22.61 2.67
C LYS A 103 -4.39 23.47 1.56
N GLU A 104 -3.92 23.31 0.33
CA GLU A 104 -4.38 24.06 -0.83
C GLU A 104 -5.42 23.28 -1.65
N LEU A 105 -5.65 22.01 -1.31
CA LEU A 105 -6.61 21.16 -2.01
C LEU A 105 -8.03 21.71 -1.87
N LEU A 106 -8.66 22.00 -3.01
CA LEU A 106 -10.03 22.46 -3.06
C LEU A 106 -11.01 21.28 -2.94
N ASN A 107 -12.04 21.43 -2.10
CA ASN A 107 -13.09 20.43 -1.86
C ASN A 107 -12.53 19.01 -1.51
N PRO A 108 -11.71 18.89 -0.46
CA PRO A 108 -11.01 17.65 -0.10
C PRO A 108 -11.95 16.46 0.09
N GLU A 109 -13.13 16.66 0.68
CA GLU A 109 -14.11 15.59 0.91
C GLU A 109 -14.69 15.03 -0.39
N THR A 110 -14.99 15.90 -1.37
CA THR A 110 -15.50 15.49 -2.68
C THR A 110 -14.42 14.77 -3.48
N PHE A 111 -13.19 15.26 -3.43
CA PHE A 111 -12.05 14.60 -4.07
C PHE A 111 -11.80 13.21 -3.48
N LEU A 112 -11.77 13.10 -2.14
CA LEU A 112 -11.64 11.85 -1.41
C LEU A 112 -12.72 10.84 -1.86
N ALA A 113 -13.99 11.24 -1.82
CA ALA A 113 -15.11 10.37 -2.18
C ALA A 113 -15.01 9.88 -3.64
N SER A 114 -14.65 10.76 -4.58
CA SER A 114 -14.50 10.42 -6.00
C SER A 114 -13.40 9.39 -6.24
N VAL A 115 -12.24 9.55 -5.59
CA VAL A 115 -11.13 8.61 -5.77
C VAL A 115 -11.45 7.28 -5.09
N VAL A 116 -12.06 7.30 -3.90
CA VAL A 116 -12.51 6.08 -3.18
C VAL A 116 -13.47 5.26 -4.04
N GLU A 117 -14.40 5.90 -4.75
CA GLU A 117 -15.32 5.22 -5.67
C GLU A 117 -14.56 4.47 -6.78
N LYS A 118 -13.62 5.13 -7.45
CA LYS A 118 -12.75 4.53 -8.49
C LYS A 118 -11.87 3.38 -7.95
N VAL A 119 -11.50 3.43 -6.68
CA VAL A 119 -10.71 2.35 -6.06
C VAL A 119 -11.59 1.13 -5.80
N ASN A 120 -12.80 1.36 -5.32
CA ASN A 120 -13.75 0.29 -4.98
C ASN A 120 -14.33 -0.40 -6.23
N ASP A 121 -14.54 0.33 -7.33
CA ASP A 121 -15.00 -0.23 -8.60
C ASP A 121 -13.87 -0.87 -9.43
N GLY A 122 -12.61 -0.72 -9.01
CA GLY A 122 -11.43 -1.28 -9.67
C GLY A 122 -10.97 -0.51 -10.91
N THR A 123 -11.42 0.73 -11.13
CA THR A 123 -11.06 1.54 -12.29
C THR A 123 -9.88 2.49 -12.04
N PHE A 124 -9.46 2.67 -10.78
CA PHE A 124 -8.36 3.56 -10.42
C PHE A 124 -6.99 3.05 -10.94
N PHE A 125 -6.65 1.79 -10.69
CA PHE A 125 -5.30 1.28 -10.96
C PHE A 125 -5.18 0.77 -12.41
N THR A 126 -4.63 1.62 -13.28
CA THR A 126 -4.60 1.36 -14.73
C THR A 126 -3.49 0.40 -15.18
N ASP A 127 -3.58 -0.11 -16.41
CA ASP A 127 -2.51 -0.90 -17.05
C ASP A 127 -1.15 -0.18 -17.09
N THR A 128 -1.16 1.16 -17.18
CA THR A 128 0.08 1.94 -17.18
C THR A 128 0.73 1.93 -15.80
N MET A 129 -0.08 2.05 -14.74
CA MET A 129 0.37 1.94 -13.35
C MET A 129 0.87 0.52 -13.05
N GLN A 130 0.20 -0.50 -13.59
CA GLN A 130 0.64 -1.89 -13.47
C GLN A 130 2.00 -2.13 -14.15
N LYS A 131 2.22 -1.59 -15.36
CA LYS A 131 3.52 -1.68 -16.04
C LYS A 131 4.63 -1.01 -15.24
N GLN A 132 4.35 0.15 -14.64
CA GLN A 132 5.30 0.82 -13.77
C GLN A 132 5.64 -0.07 -12.56
N PHE A 133 4.61 -0.58 -11.88
CA PHE A 133 4.75 -1.50 -10.76
C PHE A 133 5.65 -2.70 -11.12
N ASP A 134 5.36 -3.37 -12.23
CA ASP A 134 6.11 -4.56 -12.66
C ASP A 134 7.59 -4.24 -12.93
N SER A 135 7.87 -3.05 -13.47
CA SER A 135 9.23 -2.60 -13.77
C SER A 135 10.05 -2.27 -12.52
N GLU A 136 9.40 -1.81 -11.45
CA GLU A 136 10.04 -1.34 -10.22
C GLU A 136 10.03 -2.40 -9.10
N TYR A 137 9.17 -3.42 -9.19
CA TYR A 137 8.94 -4.43 -8.15
C TYR A 137 10.22 -5.10 -7.67
N LYS A 138 11.05 -5.59 -8.59
CA LYS A 138 12.31 -6.27 -8.23
C LYS A 138 13.29 -5.33 -7.52
N ILE A 139 13.32 -4.05 -7.89
CA ILE A 139 14.18 -3.05 -7.27
C ILE A 139 13.70 -2.78 -5.83
N SER A 140 12.40 -2.61 -5.64
CA SER A 140 11.80 -2.40 -4.32
C SER A 140 12.03 -3.59 -3.39
N VAL A 141 11.82 -4.82 -3.87
CA VAL A 141 12.12 -6.06 -3.10
C VAL A 141 13.58 -6.09 -2.68
N ASN A 142 14.53 -5.85 -3.59
CA ASN A 142 15.96 -5.85 -3.26
C ASN A 142 16.32 -4.79 -2.22
N ARG A 143 15.67 -3.62 -2.23
CA ARG A 143 15.88 -2.60 -1.21
C ARG A 143 15.41 -3.09 0.16
N TRP A 144 14.19 -3.62 0.26
CA TRP A 144 13.65 -4.12 1.53
C TRP A 144 14.43 -5.33 2.07
N GLN A 145 14.96 -6.19 1.20
CA GLN A 145 15.86 -7.28 1.59
C GLN A 145 17.11 -6.78 2.34
N ASN A 146 17.61 -5.59 2.00
CA ASN A 146 18.79 -5.01 2.66
C ASN A 146 18.44 -4.25 3.95
N ILE A 147 17.16 -3.96 4.19
CA ILE A 147 16.68 -3.19 5.35
C ILE A 147 16.16 -4.13 6.44
N ILE A 148 15.36 -5.13 6.04
CA ILE A 148 14.72 -6.06 6.98
C ILE A 148 15.67 -7.21 7.26
N ALA A 149 16.23 -7.24 8.47
CA ALA A 149 16.96 -8.41 8.95
C ALA A 149 16.01 -9.57 9.28
N GLU A 150 16.51 -10.80 9.18
CA GLU A 150 15.74 -12.00 9.52
C GLU A 150 15.31 -12.00 11.00
N GLU A 151 16.19 -11.55 11.90
CA GLU A 151 15.90 -11.39 13.34
C GLU A 151 14.69 -10.49 13.60
N LEU A 152 14.65 -9.33 12.93
CA LEU A 152 13.53 -8.40 13.01
C LEU A 152 12.22 -9.04 12.51
N SER A 153 12.31 -9.92 11.52
CA SER A 153 11.13 -10.62 10.98
C SER A 153 10.49 -11.55 12.01
N PHE A 154 11.29 -12.21 12.86
CA PHE A 154 10.76 -13.00 13.97
C PHE A 154 9.99 -12.15 14.98
N GLU A 155 10.51 -10.96 15.31
CA GLU A 155 9.84 -10.03 16.21
C GLU A 155 8.51 -9.54 15.64
N ILE A 156 8.50 -9.11 14.36
CA ILE A 156 7.29 -8.66 13.67
C ILE A 156 6.25 -9.80 13.65
N LYS A 157 6.65 -11.01 13.27
CA LYS A 157 5.75 -12.18 13.23
C LYS A 157 5.18 -12.50 14.60
N SER A 158 6.01 -12.48 15.65
CA SER A 158 5.54 -12.73 17.02
C SER A 158 4.53 -11.69 17.48
N LYS A 159 4.71 -10.42 17.13
CA LYS A 159 3.75 -9.35 17.44
C LYS A 159 2.44 -9.54 16.67
N ALA A 160 2.51 -9.84 15.37
CA ALA A 160 1.33 -10.08 14.55
C ALA A 160 0.45 -11.21 15.09
N LEU A 161 1.06 -12.30 15.58
CA LEU A 161 0.35 -13.41 16.21
C LEU A 161 -0.19 -13.08 17.61
N GLY A 162 0.43 -12.14 18.32
CA GLY A 162 -0.08 -11.67 19.62
C GLY A 162 -1.28 -10.72 19.54
N ILE A 163 -1.63 -10.25 18.33
CA ILE A 163 -2.80 -9.39 18.06
C ILE A 163 -4.07 -10.23 17.76
N LEU A 164 -3.92 -11.56 17.60
CA LEU A 164 -5.01 -12.53 17.48
C LEU A 164 -5.78 -12.68 18.80
#